data_AF-A0A194WZA3-F1
#
_entry.id   AF-A0A194WZA3-F1
#
_cell.length_a   1.000
_cell.length_b   1.000
_cell.length_c   1.000
_cell.angle_alpha   90.00
_cell.angle_beta   90.00
_cell.angle_gamma   90.00
#
_symmetry.space_group_name_H-M   'P 1'
#
loop_
_entity.id
_entity.type
_entity.pdbx_description
1 polymer ?
#
loop_
_entity_poly.entity_id
_entity_poly.type
_entity_poly.pdbx_seq_one_letter_code
_entity_poly.pdbx_strand_id
1 'polypeptide(L)'
;MSSVKVIWSQIPKDERRKKLANAHIEKKNKLDEAEADKGDLDIERQRGGMVNENRVADLERAIIVYGNEAFLLDLTLKIYDLTCKTTKTPDDKQRLTDFWRELDNRASKPQKLKDDLNLDKLWEQLKLDSGYTG
;
A
#
# COMPACT_ATOMS: atom_id res chain seq x y z
N MET A 1 -1.41 6.42 -25.03
CA MET A 1 -2.65 5.83 -24.46
C MET A 1 -2.85 6.46 -23.09
N SER A 2 -3.89 7.27 -22.89
CA SER A 2 -4.15 7.85 -21.57
C SER A 2 -4.59 6.74 -20.62
N SER A 3 -3.78 6.42 -19.61
CA SER A 3 -4.22 5.58 -18.49
C SER A 3 -5.48 6.18 -17.89
N VAL A 4 -6.59 5.44 -17.96
CA VAL A 4 -7.86 5.84 -17.35
C VAL A 4 -7.61 5.95 -15.84
N LYS A 5 -7.44 7.17 -15.34
CA LYS A 5 -7.21 7.43 -13.92
C LYS A 5 -8.40 6.91 -13.12
N VAL A 6 -8.14 6.24 -12.00
CA VAL A 6 -9.20 5.76 -11.10
C VAL A 6 -9.97 6.95 -10.55
N ILE A 7 -11.28 7.00 -10.81
CA ILE A 7 -12.19 7.99 -10.24
C ILE A 7 -12.97 7.31 -9.11
N TRP A 8 -12.44 7.41 -7.89
CA TRP A 8 -13.02 6.73 -6.72
C TRP A 8 -14.47 7.12 -6.47
N SER A 9 -14.83 8.39 -6.66
CA SER A 9 -16.18 8.90 -6.44
C SER A 9 -17.25 8.18 -7.28
N GLN A 10 -16.90 7.60 -8.42
CA GLN A 10 -17.80 6.85 -9.31
C GLN A 10 -17.93 5.37 -8.95
N ILE A 11 -17.05 4.85 -8.09
CA ILE A 11 -17.05 3.45 -7.67
C ILE A 11 -17.93 3.32 -6.41
N PRO A 12 -18.84 2.34 -6.31
CA PRO A 12 -19.58 2.05 -5.07
C PRO A 12 -18.65 1.74 -3.89
N LYS A 13 -19.06 2.08 -2.65
CA LYS A 13 -18.20 1.93 -1.46
C LYS A 13 -17.63 0.51 -1.28
N ASP A 14 -18.44 -0.51 -1.49
CA ASP A 14 -17.97 -1.90 -1.34
C ASP A 14 -16.96 -2.29 -2.43
N GLU A 15 -17.17 -1.78 -3.65
CA GLU A 15 -16.22 -1.97 -4.75
C GLU A 15 -14.92 -1.19 -4.55
N ARG A 16 -14.96 0.00 -3.95
CA ARG A 16 -13.75 0.76 -3.58
C ARG A 16 -12.89 -0.06 -2.62
N ARG A 17 -13.53 -0.60 -1.57
CA ARG A 17 -12.86 -1.45 -0.58
C ARG A 17 -12.25 -2.68 -1.22
N LYS A 18 -13.04 -3.39 -2.06
CA LYS A 18 -12.57 -4.57 -2.79
C LYS A 18 -11.38 -4.26 -3.69
N LYS A 19 -11.41 -3.11 -4.38
CA LYS A 19 -10.30 -2.66 -5.24
C LYS A 19 -9.02 -2.41 -4.44
N LEU A 20 -9.10 -1.72 -3.31
CA LEU A 20 -7.96 -1.52 -2.41
C LEU A 20 -7.43 -2.85 -1.84
N ALA A 21 -8.32 -3.75 -1.44
CA ALA A 21 -7.96 -5.07 -0.92
C ALA A 21 -7.25 -5.92 -1.98
N ASN A 22 -7.74 -5.91 -3.23
CA ASN A 22 -7.10 -6.63 -4.32
C ASN A 22 -5.71 -6.05 -4.65
N ALA A 23 -5.58 -4.71 -4.67
CA ALA A 23 -4.28 -4.08 -4.86
C ALA A 23 -3.31 -4.44 -3.73
N HIS A 24 -3.78 -4.48 -2.48
CA HIS A 24 -2.96 -4.87 -1.34
C HIS A 24 -2.46 -6.32 -1.48
N ILE A 25 -3.36 -7.25 -1.81
CA ILE A 25 -3.01 -8.66 -2.05
C ILE A 25 -2.00 -8.77 -3.19
N GLU A 26 -2.19 -8.07 -4.30
CA GLU A 26 -1.26 -8.09 -5.43
C GLU A 26 0.15 -7.63 -5.03
N LYS A 27 0.26 -6.54 -4.28
CA LYS A 27 1.56 -6.02 -3.82
C LYS A 27 2.21 -6.91 -2.78
N LYS A 28 1.41 -7.52 -1.91
CA LYS A 28 1.90 -8.51 -0.95
C LYS A 28 2.43 -9.76 -1.66
N ASN A 29 1.72 -10.30 -2.63
CA ASN A 29 2.21 -11.46 -3.40
C ASN A 29 3.53 -11.14 -4.12
N LYS A 30 3.66 -9.95 -4.71
CA LYS A 30 4.92 -9.49 -5.34
C LYS A 30 6.07 -9.36 -4.35
N LEU A 31 5.79 -8.92 -3.12
CA LEU A 31 6.76 -8.89 -2.04
C LEU A 31 7.19 -10.31 -1.68
N ASP A 32 6.23 -11.19 -1.39
CA ASP A 32 6.48 -12.58 -1.01
C ASP A 32 7.29 -13.32 -2.09
N GLU A 33 6.97 -13.12 -3.37
CA GLU A 33 7.72 -13.64 -4.52
C GLU A 33 9.16 -13.11 -4.57
N ALA A 34 9.36 -11.80 -4.39
CA ALA A 34 10.69 -11.19 -4.41
C ALA A 34 11.57 -11.63 -3.21
N GLU A 35 10.95 -11.81 -2.03
CA GLU A 35 11.62 -12.34 -0.85
C GLU A 35 12.01 -13.82 -1.03
N ALA A 36 11.12 -14.63 -1.61
CA ALA A 36 11.41 -16.03 -1.93
C ALA A 36 12.56 -16.14 -2.95
N ASP A 37 12.49 -15.40 -4.05
CA ASP A 37 13.55 -15.35 -5.07
C ASP A 37 14.90 -14.93 -4.48
N LYS A 38 14.92 -13.96 -3.56
CA LYS A 38 16.14 -13.56 -2.87
C LYS A 38 16.66 -14.67 -1.97
N GLY A 39 15.77 -15.33 -1.21
CA GLY A 39 16.12 -16.46 -0.36
C GLY A 39 16.76 -17.61 -1.13
N ASP A 40 16.23 -17.93 -2.32
CA ASP A 40 16.78 -18.95 -3.20
C ASP A 40 18.21 -18.59 -3.68
N LEU A 41 18.44 -17.33 -4.05
CA LEU A 41 19.78 -16.85 -4.43
C LEU A 41 20.76 -16.87 -3.25
N ASP A 42 20.31 -16.55 -2.04
CA ASP A 42 21.13 -16.61 -0.84
C ASP A 42 21.55 -18.06 -0.52
N ILE A 43 20.64 -19.03 -0.73
CA ILE A 43 20.95 -20.47 -0.61
C ILE A 43 21.97 -20.89 -1.67
N GLU A 44 21.80 -20.47 -2.93
CA GLU A 44 22.74 -20.77 -4.02
C GLU A 44 24.14 -20.21 -3.73
N ARG A 45 24.21 -18.98 -3.22
CA ARG A 45 25.46 -18.34 -2.77
C ARG A 45 26.15 -19.15 -1.67
N GLN A 46 25.40 -19.61 -0.67
CA GLN A 46 25.94 -20.43 0.42
C GLN A 46 26.46 -21.80 -0.06
N ARG A 47 25.90 -22.33 -1.15
CA ARG A 47 26.36 -23.57 -1.79
C ARG A 47 27.56 -23.37 -2.73
N GLY A 48 28.10 -22.14 -2.82
CA GLY A 48 29.22 -21.81 -3.69
C GLY A 48 28.84 -21.59 -5.16
N GLY A 49 27.55 -21.41 -5.45
CA GLY A 49 27.06 -21.07 -6.79
C GLY A 49 27.43 -19.64 -7.20
N MET A 50 27.53 -19.41 -8.52
CA MET A 50 27.82 -18.09 -9.07
C MET A 50 26.53 -17.26 -9.14
N VAL A 51 26.37 -16.33 -8.20
CA VAL A 51 25.18 -15.47 -8.11
C VAL A 51 25.42 -14.14 -8.84
N ASN A 52 24.41 -13.66 -9.56
CA ASN A 52 24.44 -12.37 -10.22
C ASN A 52 24.12 -11.24 -9.21
N GLU A 53 25.12 -10.46 -8.82
CA GLU A 53 24.96 -9.38 -7.83
C GLU A 53 23.97 -8.28 -8.27
N ASN A 54 23.85 -8.01 -9.58
CA ASN A 54 22.86 -7.06 -10.08
C ASN A 54 21.44 -7.56 -9.81
N ARG A 55 21.20 -8.87 -9.95
CA ARG A 55 19.90 -9.49 -9.66
C ARG A 55 19.55 -9.39 -8.18
N VAL A 56 20.53 -9.59 -7.28
CA VAL A 56 20.32 -9.43 -5.83
C VAL A 56 19.94 -7.98 -5.50
N ALA A 57 20.70 -7.01 -6.03
CA ALA A 57 20.42 -5.59 -5.82
C ALA A 57 19.04 -5.17 -6.37
N ASP A 58 18.62 -5.73 -7.51
CA ASP A 58 17.30 -5.49 -8.09
C ASP A 58 16.17 -6.06 -7.21
N LEU A 59 16.34 -7.27 -6.67
CA LEU A 59 15.39 -7.88 -5.74
C LEU A 59 15.30 -7.09 -4.43
N GLU A 60 16.42 -6.64 -3.87
CA GLU A 60 16.42 -5.79 -2.67
C GLU A 60 15.66 -4.48 -2.90
N ARG A 61 15.88 -3.83 -4.04
CA ARG A 61 15.10 -2.64 -4.43
C ARG A 61 13.61 -2.98 -4.56
N ALA A 62 13.27 -4.10 -5.19
CA ALA A 62 11.89 -4.53 -5.38
C ALA A 62 11.19 -4.81 -4.04
N ILE A 63 11.83 -5.53 -3.12
CA ILE A 63 11.33 -5.82 -1.77
C ILE A 63 11.02 -4.52 -1.03
N ILE A 64 11.94 -3.54 -1.06
CA ILE A 64 11.72 -2.23 -0.42
C ILE A 64 10.50 -1.52 -1.02
N VAL A 65 10.38 -1.50 -2.36
CA VAL A 65 9.25 -0.85 -3.03
C VAL A 65 7.94 -1.57 -2.72
N TYR A 66 7.86 -2.89 -2.92
CA TYR A 66 6.64 -3.67 -2.69
C TYR A 66 6.21 -3.66 -1.23
N GLY A 67 7.15 -3.71 -0.28
CA GLY A 67 6.88 -3.57 1.14
C GLY A 67 6.27 -2.21 1.49
N ASN A 68 6.81 -1.13 0.93
CA ASN A 68 6.24 0.22 1.10
C ASN A 68 4.83 0.34 0.48
N GLU A 69 4.64 -0.23 -0.71
CA GLU A 69 3.35 -0.22 -1.40
C GLU A 69 2.27 -1.01 -0.64
N ALA A 70 2.60 -2.22 -0.18
CA ALA A 70 1.69 -3.05 0.61
C ALA A 70 1.31 -2.37 1.93
N PHE A 71 2.29 -1.81 2.64
CA PHE A 71 2.06 -1.07 3.89
C PHE A 71 1.12 0.13 3.70
N LEU A 72 1.32 0.93 2.65
CA LEU A 72 0.45 2.08 2.36
C LEU A 72 -0.98 1.67 2.04
N LEU A 73 -1.16 0.56 1.32
CA LEU A 73 -2.49 0.04 1.01
C LEU A 73 -3.18 -0.51 2.26
N ASP A 74 -2.45 -1.18 3.16
CA ASP A 74 -2.97 -1.63 4.45
C ASP A 74 -3.42 -0.46 5.33
N LEU A 75 -2.62 0.60 5.46
CA LEU A 75 -3.05 1.82 6.15
C LEU A 75 -4.27 2.45 5.51
N THR A 76 -4.30 2.55 4.18
CA THR A 76 -5.44 3.12 3.44
C THR A 76 -6.71 2.31 3.69
N LEU A 77 -6.62 0.98 3.72
CA LEU A 77 -7.74 0.09 4.05
C LEU A 77 -8.24 0.29 5.48
N LYS A 78 -7.33 0.38 6.45
CA LYS A 78 -7.69 0.62 7.87
C LYS A 78 -8.39 1.97 8.04
N ILE A 79 -7.88 3.02 7.40
CA ILE A 79 -8.50 4.35 7.39
C ILE A 79 -9.88 4.28 6.73
N TYR A 80 -9.98 3.61 5.58
CA TYR A 80 -11.23 3.46 4.84
C TYR A 80 -12.31 2.76 5.68
N ASP A 81 -11.97 1.63 6.30
CA ASP A 81 -12.89 0.80 7.08
C ASP A 81 -13.40 1.57 8.32
N LEU A 82 -12.52 2.28 9.04
CA LEU A 82 -12.91 3.13 10.16
C LEU A 82 -13.77 4.31 9.70
N THR A 83 -13.44 4.93 8.57
CA THR A 83 -14.20 6.06 8.01
C THR A 83 -15.61 5.63 7.60
N CYS A 84 -15.75 4.45 6.99
CA CYS A 84 -17.04 3.91 6.55
C CYS A 84 -17.87 3.28 7.68
N LYS A 85 -17.29 3.09 8.87
CA LYS A 85 -18.00 2.54 10.04
C LYS A 85 -19.19 3.43 10.41
N THR A 86 -20.36 2.81 10.57
CA THR A 86 -21.65 3.47 10.86
C THR A 86 -21.68 4.13 12.23
N THR A 87 -21.10 3.46 13.23
CA THR A 87 -20.95 3.97 14.61
C THR A 87 -19.47 4.03 14.96
N LYS A 88 -18.99 5.22 15.33
CA LYS A 88 -17.58 5.46 15.71
C LYS A 88 -17.48 5.67 17.20
N THR A 89 -16.64 4.87 17.86
CA THR A 89 -16.28 5.08 19.27
C THR A 89 -15.18 6.16 19.38
N PRO A 90 -14.91 6.69 20.59
CA PRO A 90 -13.73 7.53 20.83
C PRO A 90 -12.43 6.83 20.40
N ASP A 91 -12.29 5.53 20.68
CA ASP A 91 -11.13 4.74 20.29
C ASP A 91 -10.97 4.64 18.77
N ASP A 92 -12.07 4.51 18.01
CA ASP A 92 -12.02 4.52 16.54
C ASP A 92 -11.48 5.84 16.01
N LYS A 93 -11.87 6.97 16.62
CA LYS A 93 -11.35 8.30 16.25
C LYS A 93 -9.86 8.42 16.55
N GLN A 94 -9.42 7.92 17.70
CA GLN A 94 -8.00 7.93 18.06
C GLN A 94 -7.18 7.09 17.08
N ARG A 95 -7.63 5.85 16.79
CA ARG A 95 -6.97 4.98 15.80
C ARG A 95 -6.92 5.61 14.42
N LEU A 96 -7.99 6.27 14.00
CA LEU A 96 -8.05 6.97 12.71
C LEU A 96 -7.03 8.10 12.63
N THR A 97 -6.90 8.91 13.69
CA THR A 97 -5.87 9.94 13.83
C THR A 97 -4.46 9.35 13.76
N ASP A 98 -4.22 8.25 14.48
CA ASP A 98 -2.92 7.57 14.49
C ASP A 98 -2.55 7.02 13.11
N PHE A 99 -3.51 6.41 12.39
CA PHE A 99 -3.28 5.92 11.03
C PHE A 99 -3.03 7.05 10.02
N TRP A 100 -3.75 8.18 10.13
CA TRP A 100 -3.47 9.34 9.30
C TRP A 100 -2.08 9.91 9.55
N ARG A 101 -1.68 10.02 10.82
CA ARG A 101 -0.34 10.47 11.18
C ARG A 101 0.73 9.54 10.63
N GLU A 102 0.53 8.22 10.74
CA GLU A 102 1.47 7.24 10.19
C GLU A 102 1.56 7.35 8.65
N LEU A 103 0.41 7.55 7.98
CA LEU A 103 0.37 7.75 6.54
C LEU A 103 1.12 9.03 6.12
N ASP A 104 0.98 10.12 6.87
CA ASP A 104 1.59 11.42 6.56
C ASP A 104 3.08 11.48 6.91
N ASN A 105 3.51 10.78 7.96
CA ASN A 105 4.92 10.66 8.35
C ASN A 105 5.77 9.83 7.38
N ARG A 106 5.17 9.14 6.41
CA ARG A 106 5.91 8.28 5.48
C ARG A 106 6.76 9.15 4.53
N ALA A 107 8.08 9.12 4.76
CA ALA A 107 9.08 9.92 4.03
C ALA A 107 9.08 9.72 2.50
N SER A 108 8.65 8.55 2.01
CA SER A 108 8.47 8.30 0.58
C SER A 108 7.21 7.47 0.36
N LYS A 109 6.22 8.07 -0.29
CA LYS A 109 5.04 7.38 -0.80
C LYS A 109 5.33 6.97 -2.26
N PRO A 110 5.30 5.69 -2.65
CA PRO A 110 5.61 5.24 -4.00
C PRO A 110 4.69 5.93 -5.03
N GLN A 111 5.27 6.86 -5.80
CA GLN A 111 4.49 7.73 -6.67
C GLN A 111 3.73 6.94 -7.74
N LYS A 112 4.33 5.88 -8.28
CA LYS A 112 3.67 5.00 -9.25
C LYS A 112 2.39 4.38 -8.70
N LEU A 113 2.41 3.83 -7.49
CA LEU A 113 1.21 3.31 -6.83
C LEU A 113 0.15 4.40 -6.65
N LYS A 114 0.58 5.58 -6.21
CA LYS A 114 -0.32 6.73 -6.03
C LYS A 114 -1.00 7.13 -7.33
N ASP A 115 -0.26 7.15 -8.44
CA ASP A 115 -0.76 7.53 -9.75
C ASP A 115 -1.72 6.47 -10.31
N ASP A 116 -1.33 5.19 -10.24
CA ASP A 116 -2.09 4.04 -10.74
C ASP A 116 -3.47 3.95 -10.07
N LEU A 117 -3.50 4.19 -8.76
CA LEU A 117 -4.71 4.13 -7.96
C LEU A 117 -5.32 5.48 -7.65
N ASN A 118 -4.73 6.60 -8.07
CA ASN A 118 -5.16 7.95 -7.70
C ASN A 118 -5.39 8.11 -6.18
N LEU A 119 -4.42 7.64 -5.37
CA LEU A 119 -4.56 7.56 -3.90
C LEU A 119 -4.67 8.93 -3.24
N ASP A 120 -4.00 9.97 -3.77
CA ASP A 120 -4.10 11.32 -3.21
C ASP A 120 -5.55 11.82 -3.16
N LYS A 121 -6.30 11.60 -4.24
CA LYS A 121 -7.72 11.99 -4.30
C LYS A 121 -8.60 11.17 -3.38
N LEU A 122 -8.30 9.88 -3.22
CA LEU A 122 -8.99 9.06 -2.25
C LEU A 122 -8.72 9.54 -0.82
N TRP A 123 -7.46 9.84 -0.50
CA TRP A 123 -7.08 10.30 0.84
C TRP A 123 -7.69 11.65 1.18
N GLU A 124 -7.71 12.60 0.24
CA GLU A 124 -8.44 13.88 0.40
C GLU A 124 -9.91 13.62 0.75
N GLN A 125 -10.59 12.74 0.02
CA GLN A 125 -11.97 12.38 0.30
C GLN A 125 -12.14 11.73 1.69
N LEU A 126 -11.27 10.78 2.05
CA LEU A 126 -11.34 10.11 3.35
C LEU A 126 -11.04 11.05 4.52
N LYS A 127 -10.15 12.04 4.35
CA LYS A 127 -9.90 13.08 5.37
C LYS A 127 -11.17 13.90 5.62
N LEU A 128 -11.86 14.32 4.55
CA LEU A 128 -13.13 15.03 4.65
C LEU A 128 -14.22 14.18 5.31
N ASP A 129 -14.41 12.94 4.85
CA ASP A 129 -15.43 12.02 5.38
C ASP A 129 -15.18 11.64 6.85
N SER A 130 -13.93 11.66 7.30
CA SER A 130 -13.54 11.37 8.69
C SER A 130 -13.54 12.60 9.60
N GLY A 131 -13.60 13.82 9.04
CA GLY A 131 -13.43 15.06 9.80
C GLY A 131 -12.01 15.25 10.36
N TYR A 132 -11.00 14.59 9.77
CA TYR A 132 -9.61 14.72 10.18
C TYR A 132 -9.06 16.08 9.72
N THR A 133 -8.55 16.88 10.66
CA THR A 133 -7.99 18.22 10.43
C THR A 133 -6.50 18.33 10.72
N GLY A 134 -5.84 17.19 10.98
CA GLY A 134 -4.41 17.13 11.32
C GLY A 134 -3.48 17.48 10.16
#